data_AF-A0A7W7W0C3-F1
#
_entry.id   AF-A0A7W7W0C3-F1
#
_cell.length_a   1.000
_cell.length_b   1.000
_cell.length_c   1.000
_cell.angle_alpha   90.00
_cell.angle_beta   90.00
_cell.angle_gamma   90.00
#
_symmetry.space_group_name_H-M   'P 1'
#
loop_
_entity.id
_entity.type
_entity.pdbx_description
1 polymer ?
#
loop_
_entity_poly.entity_id
_entity_poly.type
_entity_poly.pdbx_seq_one_letter_code
_entity_poly.pdbx_strand_id
1 'polypeptide(L)'
;MSATEKSSAPRAPWDAGLVGTWSLRSIRELSADGTLLAEPYGQRPSGRLHYGPAHQVAVVIPGHPDAPAVAYIGDYEAGTDGVLRHIVRVGLPPFTEDQVRWARLEGDCLTLATDREGRRRVELRWARA
;
A
#
# COMPACT_ATOMS: atom_id res chain seq x y z
N MET A 1 -23.20 0.50 28.63
CA MET A 1 -22.01 0.70 27.77
C MET A 1 -21.73 -0.61 27.07
N SER A 2 -22.34 -0.83 25.90
CA SER A 2 -22.11 -2.05 25.12
C SER A 2 -20.90 -1.81 24.23
N ALA A 3 -19.84 -2.58 24.45
CA ALA A 3 -18.78 -2.73 23.47
C ALA A 3 -19.40 -3.40 22.25
N THR A 4 -19.55 -2.65 21.16
CA THR A 4 -19.85 -3.24 19.86
C THR A 4 -18.65 -4.10 19.50
N GLU A 5 -18.79 -5.42 19.66
CA GLU A 5 -17.94 -6.39 18.98
C GLU A 5 -17.98 -6.04 17.49
N LYS A 6 -16.92 -5.40 16.99
CA LYS A 6 -16.72 -5.27 15.56
C LYS A 6 -16.55 -6.69 15.04
N SER A 7 -17.60 -7.20 14.41
CA SER A 7 -17.56 -8.40 13.59
C SER A 7 -16.36 -8.31 12.66
N SER A 8 -15.28 -9.04 12.98
CA SER A 8 -14.11 -9.11 12.13
C SER A 8 -14.44 -10.10 11.03
N ALA A 9 -14.65 -9.61 9.81
CA ALA A 9 -14.64 -10.48 8.65
C ALA A 9 -13.39 -11.38 8.70
N PRO A 10 -13.48 -12.64 8.26
CA PRO A 10 -12.34 -13.54 8.24
C PRO A 10 -11.19 -12.88 7.48
N ARG A 11 -10.03 -12.82 8.13
CA ARG A 11 -8.82 -12.20 7.59
C ARG A 11 -8.26 -13.07 6.48
N ALA A 12 -7.63 -12.43 5.50
CA ALA A 12 -7.00 -13.17 4.43
C ALA A 12 -5.80 -14.00 4.94
N PRO A 13 -5.56 -15.22 4.44
CA PRO A 13 -4.42 -16.03 4.85
C PRO A 13 -3.05 -15.37 4.65
N TRP A 14 -2.96 -14.40 3.74
CA TRP A 14 -1.74 -13.66 3.42
C TRP A 14 -1.48 -12.44 4.35
N ASP A 15 -2.44 -12.10 5.23
CA ASP A 15 -2.35 -11.01 6.22
C ASP A 15 -1.10 -11.12 7.09
N ALA A 16 -0.85 -12.31 7.66
CA ALA A 16 0.32 -12.55 8.51
C ALA A 16 1.65 -12.33 7.77
N GLY A 17 1.65 -12.49 6.45
CA GLY A 17 2.83 -12.25 5.61
C GLY A 17 3.18 -10.77 5.44
N LEU A 18 2.25 -9.83 5.70
CA LEU A 18 2.51 -8.40 5.60
C LEU A 18 3.37 -7.87 6.75
N VAL A 19 3.25 -8.45 7.94
CA VAL A 19 3.87 -7.94 9.17
C VAL A 19 5.38 -7.77 8.98
N GLY A 20 5.88 -6.61 9.36
CA GLY A 20 7.27 -6.22 9.21
C GLY A 20 7.44 -4.89 8.50
N THR A 21 8.66 -4.64 8.02
CA THR A 21 8.97 -3.41 7.31
C THR A 21 9.47 -3.70 5.90
N TRP A 22 9.09 -2.80 5.00
CA TRP A 22 9.31 -2.91 3.58
C TRP A 22 10.00 -1.65 3.05
N SER A 23 10.93 -1.86 2.13
CA SER A 23 11.66 -0.82 1.42
C SER A 23 11.10 -0.66 0.01
N LEU A 24 10.79 0.58 -0.38
CA LEU A 24 10.30 0.88 -1.72
C LEU A 24 11.35 0.56 -2.78
N ARG A 25 10.93 -0.07 -3.87
CA ARG A 25 11.80 -0.45 -5.00
C ARG A 25 11.40 0.24 -6.31
N SER A 26 10.11 0.47 -6.53
CA SER A 26 9.63 1.20 -7.71
C SER A 26 8.25 1.80 -7.48
N ILE A 27 7.96 2.91 -8.16
CA ILE A 27 6.61 3.45 -8.35
C ILE A 27 6.46 3.69 -9.85
N ARG A 28 5.47 3.04 -10.47
CA ARG A 28 5.25 3.07 -11.92
C ARG A 28 3.82 3.39 -12.24
N GLU A 29 3.61 4.34 -13.15
CA GLU A 29 2.32 4.51 -13.80
C GLU A 29 2.26 3.62 -15.03
N LEU A 30 1.23 2.78 -15.09
CA LEU A 30 1.01 1.82 -16.16
C LEU A 30 -0.33 2.11 -16.84
N SER A 31 -0.38 1.99 -18.16
CA SER A 31 -1.65 1.96 -18.91
C SER A 31 -2.38 0.62 -18.72
N ALA A 32 -3.58 0.52 -19.28
CA ALA A 32 -4.44 -0.67 -19.18
C ALA A 32 -3.78 -1.94 -19.74
N ASP A 33 -2.98 -1.82 -20.80
CA ASP A 33 -2.20 -2.90 -21.42
C ASP A 33 -0.88 -3.20 -20.70
N GLY A 34 -0.56 -2.48 -19.62
CA GLY A 34 0.68 -2.65 -18.86
C GLY A 34 1.88 -1.87 -19.41
N THR A 35 1.71 -1.07 -20.46
CA THR A 35 2.78 -0.20 -20.96
C THR A 35 3.18 0.83 -19.88
N LEU A 36 4.49 1.02 -19.68
CA LEU A 36 5.02 2.01 -18.74
C LEU A 36 4.78 3.42 -19.29
N LEU A 37 4.07 4.24 -18.52
CA LEU A 37 3.77 5.63 -18.86
C LEU A 37 4.74 6.59 -18.17
N ALA A 38 5.03 6.36 -16.89
CA ALA A 38 5.90 7.23 -16.09
C ALA A 38 6.48 6.52 -14.86
N GLU A 39 7.60 7.06 -14.35
CA GLU A 39 8.21 6.70 -13.07
C GLU A 39 8.28 7.97 -12.19
N PRO A 40 7.16 8.38 -11.55
CA PRO A 40 7.02 9.73 -10.98
C PRO A 40 7.97 10.02 -9.81
N TYR A 41 8.56 8.99 -9.19
CA TYR A 41 9.56 9.11 -8.12
C TYR A 41 10.97 8.69 -8.60
N GLY A 42 11.19 8.67 -9.92
CA GLY A 42 12.42 8.23 -10.56
C GLY A 42 12.62 6.71 -10.56
N GLN A 43 13.76 6.27 -11.13
CA GLN A 43 14.10 4.85 -11.29
C GLN A 43 14.54 4.16 -9.99
N ARG A 44 14.90 4.94 -8.97
CA ARG A 44 15.43 4.45 -7.69
C ARG A 44 14.76 5.20 -6.53
N PRO A 45 13.43 5.09 -6.39
CA PRO A 45 12.73 5.78 -5.32
C PRO A 45 13.15 5.21 -3.97
N SER A 46 12.96 6.01 -2.92
CA SER A 46 13.15 5.58 -1.53
C SER A 46 11.85 5.71 -0.77
N GLY A 47 11.66 4.89 0.26
CA GLY A 47 10.44 4.91 1.05
C GLY A 47 10.34 3.70 1.97
N ARG A 48 9.53 3.83 3.01
CA ARG A 48 9.26 2.79 4.00
C ARG A 48 7.77 2.56 4.15
N LEU A 49 7.41 1.29 4.24
CA LEU A 49 6.07 0.82 4.57
C LEU A 49 6.22 -0.16 5.74
N HIS A 50 5.44 0.03 6.79
CA HIS A 50 5.46 -0.84 7.97
C HIS A 50 4.05 -1.37 8.22
N TYR A 51 3.94 -2.67 8.48
CA TYR A 51 2.75 -3.31 9.00
C TYR A 51 3.05 -3.89 10.39
N GLY A 52 2.33 -3.41 11.40
CA GLY A 52 2.47 -3.83 12.78
C GLY A 52 1.58 -5.04 13.13
N PRO A 53 1.93 -5.82 14.17
CA PRO A 53 1.17 -7.01 14.56
C PRO A 53 -0.24 -6.69 15.10
N ALA A 54 -0.48 -5.44 15.52
CA ALA A 54 -1.80 -4.94 15.89
C ALA A 54 -2.56 -4.31 14.71
N HIS A 55 -2.15 -4.64 13.48
CA HIS A 55 -2.79 -4.22 12.23
C HIS A 55 -2.67 -2.73 11.94
N GLN A 56 -1.58 -2.14 12.42
CA GLN A 56 -1.22 -0.76 12.10
C GLN A 56 -0.48 -0.72 10.78
N VAL A 57 -0.65 0.36 10.04
CA VAL A 57 0.14 0.66 8.84
C VAL A 57 0.76 2.03 8.96
N ALA A 58 2.02 2.16 8.54
CA ALA A 58 2.68 3.45 8.36
C ALA A 58 3.42 3.47 7.02
N VAL A 59 3.28 4.57 6.28
CA VAL A 59 3.94 4.79 4.99
C VAL A 59 4.65 6.13 5.01
N VAL A 60 5.89 6.15 4.52
CA VAL A 60 6.65 7.38 4.26
C VAL A 60 7.42 7.22 2.96
N ILE A 61 7.20 8.14 2.02
CA ILE A 61 7.90 8.24 0.73
C ILE A 61 8.31 9.70 0.57
N PRO A 62 9.61 10.02 0.49
CA PRO A 62 10.07 11.38 0.22
C PRO A 62 9.51 11.88 -1.11
N GLY A 63 9.30 13.20 -1.20
CA GLY A 63 8.93 13.82 -2.47
C GLY A 63 10.04 13.72 -3.51
N HIS A 64 9.65 13.84 -4.76
CA HIS A 64 10.49 13.91 -5.95
C HIS A 64 10.15 15.21 -6.71
N PRO A 65 11.02 15.78 -7.56
CA PRO A 65 10.66 16.95 -8.37
C PRO A 65 9.31 16.84 -9.11
N ASP A 66 8.95 15.62 -9.53
CA ASP A 66 7.72 15.34 -10.29
C ASP A 66 6.56 14.82 -9.44
N ALA A 67 6.74 14.60 -8.13
CA ALA A 67 5.72 14.00 -7.27
C ALA A 67 5.83 14.42 -5.78
N PRO A 68 4.70 14.66 -5.10
CA PRO A 68 4.72 15.11 -3.70
C PRO A 68 5.22 14.02 -2.75
N ALA A 69 5.58 14.40 -1.53
CA ALA A 69 5.83 13.41 -0.48
C ALA A 69 4.54 12.66 -0.11
N VAL A 70 4.67 11.39 0.28
CA VAL A 70 3.58 10.57 0.83
C VAL A 70 3.90 10.25 2.26
N ALA A 71 3.03 10.62 3.19
CA ALA A 71 3.12 10.11 4.55
C ALA A 71 1.74 9.93 5.17
N TYR A 72 1.48 8.76 5.74
CA TYR A 72 0.30 8.51 6.54
C TYR A 72 0.51 7.33 7.50
N ILE A 73 -0.31 7.30 8.53
CA ILE A 73 -0.41 6.23 9.51
C ILE A 73 -1.88 5.90 9.76
N GLY A 74 -2.15 4.64 10.06
CA GLY A 74 -3.48 4.19 10.46
C GLY A 74 -3.54 2.69 10.68
N ASP A 75 -4.67 2.10 10.33
CA ASP A 75 -4.92 0.67 10.44
C ASP A 75 -4.97 0.02 9.05
N TYR A 76 -4.93 -1.31 8.96
CA TYR A 76 -5.16 -2.00 7.69
C TYR A 76 -6.08 -3.21 7.81
N GLU A 77 -6.74 -3.53 6.70
CA GLU A 77 -7.61 -4.69 6.53
C GLU A 77 -7.24 -5.42 5.22
N ALA A 78 -6.85 -6.69 5.33
CA ALA A 78 -6.52 -7.56 4.20
C ALA A 78 -7.70 -8.48 3.85
N GLY A 79 -8.26 -8.32 2.65
CA GLY A 79 -9.36 -9.10 2.11
C GLY A 79 -8.92 -10.39 1.40
N THR A 80 -9.77 -11.42 1.43
CA THR A 80 -9.53 -12.69 0.75
C THR A 80 -9.50 -12.58 -0.78
N ASP A 81 -10.02 -11.48 -1.32
CA ASP A 81 -10.03 -11.10 -2.73
C ASP A 81 -8.74 -10.40 -3.20
N GLY A 82 -7.74 -10.27 -2.32
CA GLY A 82 -6.48 -9.58 -2.61
C GLY A 82 -6.57 -8.06 -2.49
N VAL A 83 -7.69 -7.52 -2.01
CA VAL A 83 -7.82 -6.09 -1.71
C VAL A 83 -7.25 -5.79 -0.33
N LEU A 84 -6.38 -4.79 -0.26
CA LEU A 84 -5.83 -4.23 0.97
C LEU A 84 -6.39 -2.83 1.17
N ARG A 85 -7.04 -2.58 2.31
CA ARG A 85 -7.46 -1.23 2.70
C ARG A 85 -6.52 -0.72 3.77
N HIS A 86 -5.91 0.45 3.55
CA HIS A 86 -5.30 1.23 4.62
C HIS A 86 -6.32 2.26 5.10
N ILE A 87 -6.75 2.13 6.34
CA ILE A 87 -7.67 3.05 6.99
C ILE A 87 -6.85 4.20 7.54
N VAL A 88 -6.89 5.36 6.90
CA VAL A 88 -6.00 6.47 7.21
C VAL A 88 -6.51 7.19 8.46
N ARG A 89 -5.65 7.30 9.49
CA ARG A 89 -5.96 8.04 10.73
C ARG A 89 -5.34 9.43 10.74
N VAL A 90 -4.09 9.51 10.27
CA VAL A 90 -3.33 10.76 10.13
C VAL A 90 -2.52 10.67 8.85
N GLY A 91 -2.52 11.72 8.04
CA GLY A 91 -1.73 11.78 6.82
C GLY A 91 -1.43 13.20 6.37
N LEU A 92 -0.39 13.34 5.56
CA LEU A 92 -0.12 14.58 4.83
C LEU A 92 -1.08 14.68 3.64
N PRO A 93 -1.70 15.84 3.37
CA PRO A 93 -2.48 16.03 2.16
C PRO A 93 -1.70 15.62 0.90
N PRO A 94 -2.33 14.92 -0.06
CA PRO A 94 -3.77 14.63 -0.16
C PRO A 94 -4.23 13.34 0.56
N PHE A 95 -3.39 12.69 1.35
CA PHE A 95 -3.69 11.40 2.00
C PHE A 95 -4.56 11.58 3.24
N THR A 96 -5.79 12.04 3.04
CA THR A 96 -6.82 12.24 4.09
C THR A 96 -7.93 11.20 4.04
N GLU A 97 -7.94 10.35 3.02
CA GLU A 97 -8.93 9.30 2.80
C GLU A 97 -8.29 7.91 2.86
N ASP A 98 -9.12 6.90 3.14
CA ASP A 98 -8.73 5.50 3.11
C ASP A 98 -8.16 5.11 1.74
N GLN A 99 -7.08 4.33 1.77
CA GLN A 99 -6.38 3.91 0.58
C GLN A 99 -6.69 2.46 0.27
N VAL A 100 -7.43 2.22 -0.83
CA VAL A 100 -7.69 0.87 -1.34
C VAL A 100 -6.57 0.48 -2.30
N ARG A 101 -6.03 -0.72 -2.15
CA ARG A 101 -4.93 -1.26 -2.95
C ARG A 101 -5.22 -2.68 -3.39
N TRP A 102 -4.81 -2.99 -4.62
CA TRP A 102 -4.72 -4.33 -5.13
C TRP A 102 -3.36 -4.90 -4.74
N ALA A 103 -3.35 -5.89 -3.85
CA ALA A 103 -2.15 -6.43 -3.25
C ALA A 103 -1.77 -7.78 -3.86
N ARG A 104 -0.47 -7.95 -4.14
CA ARG A 104 0.13 -9.23 -4.49
C ARG A 104 1.37 -9.42 -3.64
N LEU A 105 1.37 -10.46 -2.81
CA LEU A 105 2.47 -10.80 -1.91
C LEU A 105 3.14 -12.09 -2.39
N GLU A 106 4.43 -12.02 -2.71
CA GLU A 106 5.24 -13.11 -3.22
C GLU A 106 6.54 -13.20 -2.42
N GLY A 107 6.52 -13.97 -1.32
CA GLY A 107 7.62 -14.05 -0.37
C GLY A 107 7.98 -12.66 0.18
N ASP A 108 9.15 -12.17 -0.18
CA ASP A 108 9.69 -10.88 0.26
C ASP A 108 9.43 -9.73 -0.73
N CYS A 109 8.55 -9.94 -1.72
CA CYS A 109 8.10 -8.90 -2.64
C CYS A 109 6.61 -8.60 -2.44
N LEU A 110 6.29 -7.35 -2.08
CA LEU A 110 4.92 -6.86 -2.01
C LEU A 110 4.68 -5.88 -3.15
N THR A 111 3.65 -6.13 -3.95
CA THR A 111 3.15 -5.20 -4.97
C THR A 111 1.82 -4.64 -4.51
N LEU A 112 1.68 -3.31 -4.54
CA LEU A 112 0.44 -2.59 -4.26
C LEU A 112 0.08 -1.74 -5.48
N ALA A 113 -1.14 -1.88 -6.00
CA ALA A 113 -1.62 -1.06 -7.11
C ALA A 113 -2.90 -0.27 -6.77
N THR A 114 -3.09 0.88 -7.41
CA THR A 114 -4.29 1.73 -7.22
C THR A 114 -5.54 1.18 -7.92
N ASP A 115 -5.37 0.30 -8.91
CA ASP A 115 -6.47 -0.38 -9.62
C ASP A 115 -6.01 -1.78 -10.08
N ARG A 116 -6.93 -2.60 -10.58
CA ARG A 116 -6.69 -3.94 -11.12
C ARG A 116 -5.82 -3.88 -12.37
N GLU A 117 -5.17 -5.00 -12.67
CA GLU A 117 -4.60 -5.24 -14.00
C GLU A 117 -5.69 -5.13 -15.09
N GLY A 118 -5.30 -4.69 -16.29
CA GLY A 118 -6.24 -4.33 -17.35
C GLY A 118 -6.80 -2.91 -17.23
N ARG A 119 -6.42 -2.15 -16.20
CA ARG A 119 -6.77 -0.73 -16.03
C ARG A 119 -5.52 0.13 -15.83
N ARG A 120 -5.64 1.42 -16.15
CA ARG A 120 -4.59 2.40 -15.83
C ARG A 120 -4.42 2.44 -14.32
N ARG A 121 -3.19 2.28 -13.84
CA ARG A 121 -2.90 2.15 -12.40
C ARG A 121 -1.52 2.69 -12.06
N VAL A 122 -1.33 3.02 -10.79
CA VAL A 122 0.00 3.22 -10.20
C VAL A 122 0.36 1.96 -9.43
N GLU A 123 1.50 1.37 -9.74
CA GLU A 123 2.04 0.17 -9.11
C GLU A 123 3.27 0.51 -8.26
N LEU A 124 3.23 0.14 -6.99
CA LEU A 124 4.32 0.28 -6.04
C LEU A 124 4.86 -1.10 -5.71
N ARG A 125 6.15 -1.32 -5.93
CA ARG A 125 6.83 -2.54 -5.52
C ARG A 125 7.70 -2.28 -4.31
N TRP A 126 7.58 -3.15 -3.33
CA TRP A 126 8.27 -3.10 -2.07
C TRP A 126 9.00 -4.43 -1.84
N ALA A 127 10.18 -4.36 -1.24
CA ALA A 127 10.92 -5.53 -0.79
C ALA A 127 10.99 -5.55 0.73
N ARG A 128 10.96 -6.73 1.36
CA ARG A 128 11.21 -6.84 2.81
C ARG A 128 12.58 -6.20 3.14
N ALA A 129 12.61 -5.42 4.22
CA ALA A 129 13.79 -4.70 4.68
C ALA A 129 14.68 -5.56 5.59
#